data_AF-A0A3M0ZA21-F1
#
_entry.id   AF-A0A3M0ZA21-F1
#
_cell.length_a   1.000
_cell.length_b   1.000
_cell.length_c   1.000
_cell.angle_alpha   90.00
_cell.angle_beta   90.00
_cell.angle_gamma   90.00
#
_symmetry.space_group_name_H-M   'P 1'
#
loop_
_entity.id
_entity.type
_entity.pdbx_description
1 polymer ?
#
loop_
_entity_poly.entity_id
_entity_poly.type
_entity_poly.pdbx_seq_one_letter_code
_entity_poly.pdbx_strand_id
1 'polypeptide(L)'
;SGLMGYLDVYPTCMQMAGLKIDNPDRLDGRPCFDAIRNDIPTPVKAYYYLYRDADMIRTPRWKLFRRHDGSVELYDLQNDIGENDNVAKAHPELVASLRQQLQTWMRDHAIATSHMPLSPSAASPSGEVLEVSFSLQKEATPRAPQRIIFSQPAGTCTTRTYFQYDICVDASSVQAGFHIGPVYRKTSLFQRRGIIDDRGTPVSPNYRPVNKPNQWECRRIGMATFCPHKIAPIAIHITRAQKGSTFKFYLDNIRIAQLGSNTRKDIWQQGKVRARPTSGITGLQIRPVSYSLVKKP
;
A
#
# COMPACT_ATOMS: atom_id res chain seq x y z
N SER A 1 -30.03 21.34 -5.61
CA SER A 1 -29.75 19.90 -5.37
C SER A 1 -28.30 19.54 -5.71
N GLY A 2 -27.65 18.62 -5.00
CA GLY A 2 -26.25 18.25 -5.26
C GLY A 2 -25.54 17.57 -4.10
N LEU A 3 -24.21 17.48 -4.17
CA LEU A 3 -23.36 16.91 -3.13
C LEU A 3 -22.82 18.01 -2.21
N MET A 4 -22.89 17.78 -0.90
CA MET A 4 -22.11 18.54 0.08
C MET A 4 -21.68 17.56 1.18
N GLY A 5 -20.43 17.69 1.62
CA GLY A 5 -19.80 16.75 2.52
C GLY A 5 -18.83 17.46 3.43
N TYR A 6 -18.20 16.70 4.31
CA TYR A 6 -17.34 17.23 5.36
C TYR A 6 -16.22 18.15 4.83
N LEU A 7 -15.60 17.77 3.71
CA LEU A 7 -14.49 18.54 3.11
C LEU A 7 -14.93 19.93 2.62
N ASP A 8 -16.21 20.09 2.28
CA ASP A 8 -16.77 21.33 1.74
C ASP A 8 -17.15 22.33 2.84
N VAL A 9 -17.24 21.88 4.10
CA VAL A 9 -17.63 22.72 5.24
C VAL A 9 -16.66 23.89 5.40
N TYR A 10 -15.35 23.63 5.41
CA TYR A 10 -14.34 24.68 5.54
C TYR A 10 -14.45 25.77 4.46
N PRO A 11 -14.35 25.47 3.15
CA PRO A 11 -14.45 26.51 2.12
C PRO A 11 -15.84 27.17 2.07
N THR A 12 -16.91 26.46 2.45
CA THR A 12 -18.25 27.04 2.56
C THR A 12 -18.33 28.09 3.68
N CYS A 13 -17.82 27.78 4.88
CA CYS A 13 -17.78 28.74 5.98
C CYS A 13 -16.90 29.95 5.67
N MET A 14 -15.77 29.75 4.98
CA MET A 14 -14.91 30.85 4.54
C MET A 14 -15.64 31.78 3.56
N GLN A 15 -16.35 31.21 2.59
CA GLN A 15 -17.19 31.98 1.66
C GLN A 15 -18.28 32.77 2.39
N MET A 16 -18.97 32.14 3.35
CA MET A 16 -20.00 32.79 4.17
C MET A 16 -19.47 33.97 4.98
N ALA A 17 -18.27 33.83 5.52
CA ALA A 17 -17.62 34.86 6.33
C ALA A 17 -16.98 35.98 5.48
N GLY A 18 -17.01 35.89 4.15
CA GLY A 18 -16.33 36.84 3.26
C GLY A 18 -14.80 36.78 3.37
N LEU A 19 -14.25 35.66 3.84
CA LEU A 19 -12.81 35.47 4.06
C LEU A 19 -12.14 34.85 2.83
N LYS A 20 -10.91 35.26 2.56
CA LYS A 20 -10.07 34.66 1.52
C LYS A 20 -9.46 33.35 2.02
N ILE A 21 -9.40 32.36 1.13
CA ILE A 21 -8.68 31.11 1.36
C ILE A 21 -7.33 31.22 0.68
N ASP A 22 -6.26 30.97 1.43
CA ASP A 22 -4.93 30.86 0.86
C ASP A 22 -4.79 29.52 0.12
N ASN A 23 -4.32 29.57 -1.14
CA ASN A 23 -4.16 28.40 -2.01
C ASN A 23 -5.44 27.55 -2.17
N PRO A 24 -6.55 28.13 -2.67
CA PRO A 24 -7.84 27.43 -2.77
C PRO A 24 -7.76 26.17 -3.64
N ASP A 25 -6.85 26.12 -4.61
CA ASP A 25 -6.62 24.95 -5.47
C ASP A 25 -6.03 23.74 -4.74
N ARG A 26 -5.52 23.91 -3.51
CA ARG A 26 -5.01 22.82 -2.67
C ARG A 26 -6.09 22.20 -1.79
N LEU A 27 -7.29 22.75 -1.75
CA LEU A 27 -8.41 22.17 -1.02
C LEU A 27 -9.14 21.13 -1.87
N ASP A 28 -9.43 19.98 -1.25
CA ASP A 28 -10.27 18.96 -1.87
C ASP A 28 -11.75 19.39 -1.89
N GLY A 29 -12.18 20.16 -0.88
CA GLY A 29 -13.56 20.65 -0.75
C GLY A 29 -13.85 21.89 -1.60
N ARG A 30 -15.13 22.16 -1.84
CA ARG A 30 -15.63 23.28 -2.65
C ARG A 30 -16.60 24.16 -1.87
N PRO A 31 -16.57 25.49 -2.09
CA PRO A 31 -17.49 26.40 -1.42
C PRO A 31 -18.91 26.19 -1.94
N CYS A 32 -19.84 25.82 -1.05
CA CYS A 32 -21.22 25.47 -1.41
C CYS A 32 -22.24 26.54 -0.98
N PHE A 33 -21.81 27.70 -0.47
CA PHE A 33 -22.74 28.67 0.11
C PHE A 33 -23.68 29.26 -0.93
N ASP A 34 -23.19 29.61 -2.12
CA ASP A 34 -24.05 30.10 -3.20
C ASP A 34 -25.08 29.06 -3.64
N ALA A 35 -24.68 27.78 -3.66
CA ALA A 35 -25.56 26.66 -3.96
C ALA A 35 -26.67 26.51 -2.92
N ILE A 36 -26.33 26.64 -1.63
CA ILE A 36 -27.30 26.60 -0.53
C ILE A 36 -28.24 27.80 -0.60
N ARG A 37 -27.70 29.01 -0.77
CA ARG A 37 -28.45 30.26 -0.67
C ARG A 37 -29.43 30.47 -1.83
N ASN A 38 -29.05 30.05 -3.02
CA ASN A 38 -29.81 30.33 -4.26
C ASN A 38 -30.50 29.07 -4.82
N ASP A 39 -30.46 27.95 -4.10
CA ASP A 39 -30.96 26.64 -4.54
C ASP A 39 -30.46 26.22 -5.94
N ILE A 40 -29.17 26.44 -6.20
CA ILE A 40 -28.50 26.04 -7.46
C ILE A 40 -27.65 24.78 -7.25
N PRO A 41 -27.23 24.09 -8.34
CA PRO A 41 -26.39 22.92 -8.22
C PRO A 41 -25.06 23.19 -7.50
N THR A 42 -24.65 22.25 -6.64
CA THR A 42 -23.37 22.31 -5.92
C THR A 42 -22.19 22.25 -6.88
N PRO A 43 -21.07 22.95 -6.62
CA PRO A 43 -19.86 22.82 -7.44
C PRO A 43 -19.19 21.45 -7.27
N VAL A 44 -19.51 20.71 -6.20
CA VAL A 44 -18.99 19.37 -5.95
C VAL A 44 -19.50 18.39 -7.01
N LYS A 45 -18.59 17.80 -7.77
CA LYS A 45 -18.90 16.82 -8.83
C LYS A 45 -18.85 15.37 -8.32
N ALA A 46 -17.91 15.07 -7.44
CA ALA A 46 -17.77 13.74 -6.86
C ALA A 46 -16.98 13.76 -5.54
N TYR A 47 -17.18 12.73 -4.73
CA TYR A 47 -16.27 12.33 -3.66
C TYR A 47 -15.58 11.03 -3.98
N TYR A 48 -14.35 10.90 -3.49
CA TYR A 48 -13.51 9.74 -3.66
C TYR A 48 -13.18 9.16 -2.30
N TYR A 49 -13.25 7.83 -2.18
CA TYR A 49 -12.97 7.15 -0.93
C TYR A 49 -11.99 6.01 -1.15
N LEU A 50 -11.11 5.83 -0.17
CA LEU A 50 -10.33 4.62 0.00
C LEU A 50 -10.73 4.01 1.33
N TYR A 51 -11.18 2.77 1.31
CA TYR A 51 -11.57 2.08 2.52
C TYR A 51 -11.19 0.61 2.43
N ARG A 52 -10.25 0.20 3.30
CA ARG A 52 -9.74 -1.17 3.36
C ARG A 52 -9.27 -1.65 1.98
N ASP A 53 -9.95 -2.66 1.46
CA ASP A 53 -9.68 -3.38 0.23
C ASP A 53 -10.53 -2.88 -0.96
N ALA A 54 -11.07 -1.66 -0.86
CA ALA A 54 -11.87 -1.04 -1.90
C ALA A 54 -11.58 0.45 -2.07
N ASP A 55 -11.85 0.94 -3.26
CA ASP A 55 -11.97 2.36 -3.56
C ASP A 55 -13.30 2.67 -4.25
N MET A 56 -13.70 3.94 -4.15
CA MET A 56 -15.06 4.35 -4.47
C MET A 56 -15.08 5.74 -5.08
N ILE A 57 -16.04 5.95 -5.97
CA ILE A 57 -16.42 7.28 -6.44
C ILE A 57 -17.93 7.47 -6.25
N ARG A 58 -18.30 8.60 -5.63
CA ARG A 58 -19.68 9.03 -5.41
C ARG A 58 -19.93 10.31 -6.20
N THR A 59 -20.80 10.24 -7.19
CA THR A 59 -21.37 11.42 -7.90
C THR A 59 -22.73 11.77 -7.29
N PRO A 60 -23.49 12.78 -7.73
CA PRO A 60 -24.83 13.06 -7.19
C PRO A 60 -25.81 11.88 -7.33
N ARG A 61 -25.73 11.12 -8.43
CA ARG A 61 -26.63 9.99 -8.70
C ARG A 61 -25.96 8.65 -8.43
N TRP A 62 -24.76 8.45 -8.93
CA TRP A 62 -24.11 7.14 -8.94
C TRP A 62 -23.11 6.96 -7.82
N LYS A 63 -22.93 5.71 -7.38
CA LYS A 63 -21.82 5.29 -6.52
C LYS A 63 -21.21 4.01 -7.08
N LEU A 64 -19.92 4.06 -7.38
CA LEU A 64 -19.17 2.92 -7.88
C LEU A 64 -18.15 2.45 -6.83
N PHE A 65 -18.06 1.15 -6.62
CA PHE A 65 -17.03 0.49 -5.82
C PHE A 65 -16.14 -0.35 -6.74
N ARG A 66 -14.83 -0.34 -6.50
CA ARG A 66 -13.93 -1.39 -6.97
C ARG A 66 -13.29 -2.08 -5.78
N ARG A 67 -13.31 -3.40 -5.78
CA ARG A 67 -12.68 -4.22 -4.75
C ARG A 67 -11.38 -4.82 -5.24
N HIS A 68 -10.52 -5.20 -4.30
CA HIS A 68 -9.24 -5.87 -4.56
C HIS A 68 -9.33 -7.17 -5.37
N ASP A 69 -10.47 -7.87 -5.32
CA ASP A 69 -10.71 -9.10 -6.08
C ASP A 69 -11.17 -8.84 -7.53
N GLY A 70 -11.19 -7.56 -7.93
CA GLY A 70 -11.61 -7.13 -9.26
C GLY A 70 -13.13 -6.96 -9.39
N SER A 71 -13.91 -7.24 -8.34
CA SER A 71 -15.35 -6.98 -8.38
C SER A 71 -15.63 -5.48 -8.51
N VAL A 72 -16.70 -5.17 -9.24
CA VAL A 72 -17.20 -3.82 -9.42
C VAL A 72 -18.68 -3.81 -9.11
N GLU A 73 -19.09 -2.83 -8.31
CA GLU A 73 -20.48 -2.58 -7.96
C GLU A 73 -20.84 -1.15 -8.37
N LEU A 74 -22.06 -0.96 -8.85
CA LEU A 74 -22.60 0.34 -9.22
C LEU A 74 -24.03 0.45 -8.71
N TYR A 75 -24.32 1.52 -7.97
CA TYR A 75 -25.63 1.78 -7.38
C TYR A 75 -26.18 3.14 -7.84
N ASP A 76 -27.47 3.18 -8.17
CA ASP A 76 -28.22 4.41 -8.49
C ASP A 76 -28.83 4.98 -7.20
N LEU A 77 -28.14 5.90 -6.53
CA LEU A 77 -28.59 6.41 -5.24
C LEU A 77 -29.80 7.36 -5.31
N GLN A 78 -30.33 7.65 -6.51
CA GLN A 78 -31.62 8.32 -6.62
C GLN A 78 -32.80 7.36 -6.45
N ASN A 79 -32.64 6.12 -6.94
CA ASN A 79 -33.71 5.11 -6.92
C ASN A 79 -33.46 4.00 -5.89
N ASP A 80 -32.21 3.82 -5.46
CA ASP A 80 -31.75 2.82 -4.50
C ASP A 80 -30.72 3.42 -3.55
N ILE A 81 -31.21 4.25 -2.62
CA ILE A 81 -30.37 4.85 -1.57
C ILE A 81 -29.73 3.81 -0.64
N GLY A 82 -30.33 2.62 -0.55
CA GLY A 82 -29.87 1.52 0.30
C GLY A 82 -28.77 0.65 -0.30
N GLU A 83 -28.40 0.87 -1.56
CA GLU A 83 -27.37 0.09 -2.26
C GLU A 83 -27.71 -1.42 -2.34
N ASN A 84 -28.99 -1.73 -2.58
CA ASN A 84 -29.50 -3.09 -2.63
C ASN A 84 -29.38 -3.73 -4.03
N ASP A 85 -29.38 -2.93 -5.10
CA ASP A 85 -29.35 -3.43 -6.47
C ASP A 85 -28.09 -3.00 -7.23
N ASN A 86 -27.19 -3.96 -7.46
CA ASN A 86 -25.97 -3.73 -8.22
C ASN A 86 -26.26 -3.74 -9.72
N VAL A 87 -26.36 -2.55 -10.32
CA VAL A 87 -26.67 -2.37 -11.75
C VAL A 87 -25.43 -2.31 -12.65
N ALA A 88 -24.24 -2.66 -12.15
CA ALA A 88 -22.98 -2.54 -12.91
C ALA A 88 -22.99 -3.28 -14.26
N LYS A 89 -23.60 -4.47 -14.31
CA LYS A 89 -23.69 -5.27 -15.54
C LYS A 89 -24.58 -4.63 -16.61
N ALA A 90 -25.59 -3.87 -16.19
CA ALA A 90 -26.51 -3.18 -17.09
C ALA A 90 -25.95 -1.84 -17.63
N HIS A 91 -24.94 -1.27 -16.96
CA HIS A 91 -24.35 0.02 -17.33
C HIS A 91 -22.82 -0.03 -17.52
N PRO A 92 -22.30 -0.86 -18.45
CA PRO A 92 -20.86 -1.05 -18.63
C PRO A 92 -20.10 0.23 -19.02
N GLU A 93 -20.70 1.09 -19.85
CA GLU A 93 -20.07 2.36 -20.27
C GLU A 93 -19.94 3.34 -19.11
N LEU A 94 -20.97 3.43 -18.26
CA LEU A 94 -20.94 4.28 -17.07
C LEU A 94 -19.91 3.77 -16.05
N VAL A 95 -19.84 2.44 -15.87
CA VAL A 95 -18.77 1.81 -15.08
C VAL A 95 -17.40 2.21 -15.60
N ALA A 96 -17.16 2.11 -16.91
CA ALA A 96 -15.88 2.49 -17.51
C ALA A 96 -15.54 3.96 -17.28
N SER A 97 -16.50 4.87 -17.48
CA SER A 97 -16.34 6.31 -17.25
C SER A 97 -16.00 6.65 -15.79
N LEU A 98 -16.77 6.13 -14.83
CA LEU A 98 -16.53 6.38 -13.40
C LEU A 98 -15.20 5.76 -12.93
N ARG A 99 -14.82 4.60 -13.47
CA ARG A 99 -13.51 3.99 -13.20
C ARG A 99 -12.37 4.88 -13.71
N GLN A 100 -12.49 5.45 -14.91
CA GLN A 100 -11.49 6.35 -15.47
C GLN A 100 -11.38 7.65 -14.65
N GLN A 101 -12.51 8.20 -14.21
CA GLN A 101 -12.54 9.37 -13.34
C GLN A 101 -11.82 9.09 -12.01
N LEU A 102 -12.12 7.96 -11.37
CA LEU A 102 -11.47 7.52 -10.14
C LEU A 102 -9.95 7.29 -10.32
N GLN A 103 -9.53 6.66 -11.42
CA GLN A 103 -8.09 6.46 -11.72
C GLN A 103 -7.36 7.78 -11.97
N THR A 104 -8.01 8.72 -12.66
CA THR A 104 -7.45 10.05 -12.92
C THR A 104 -7.27 10.81 -11.62
N TRP A 105 -8.31 10.87 -10.78
CA TRP A 105 -8.20 11.49 -9.46
C TRP A 105 -7.07 10.87 -8.62
N MET A 106 -6.98 9.53 -8.56
CA MET A 106 -5.90 8.87 -7.82
C MET A 106 -4.51 9.22 -8.32
N ARG A 107 -4.31 9.29 -9.64
CA ARG A 107 -3.04 9.65 -10.28
C ARG A 107 -2.67 11.10 -9.99
N ASP A 108 -3.61 12.03 -10.14
CA ASP A 108 -3.38 13.46 -9.93
C ASP A 108 -3.01 13.78 -8.47
N HIS A 109 -3.50 12.98 -7.53
CA HIS A 109 -3.21 13.13 -6.09
C HIS A 109 -2.06 12.22 -5.62
N ALA A 110 -1.45 11.46 -6.54
CA ALA A 110 -0.40 10.47 -6.29
C ALA A 110 -0.76 9.46 -5.19
N ILE A 111 -1.97 8.93 -5.23
CA ILE A 111 -2.46 7.96 -4.25
C ILE A 111 -1.75 6.62 -4.44
N ALA A 112 -1.02 6.18 -3.41
CA ALA A 112 -0.32 4.91 -3.37
C ALA A 112 -1.24 3.80 -2.83
N THR A 113 -2.20 3.37 -3.65
CA THR A 113 -3.21 2.36 -3.28
C THR A 113 -2.61 1.03 -2.84
N SER A 114 -3.22 0.40 -1.84
CA SER A 114 -2.77 -0.91 -1.34
C SER A 114 -3.38 -2.10 -2.08
N HIS A 115 -4.51 -1.89 -2.75
CA HIS A 115 -5.32 -2.91 -3.41
C HIS A 115 -5.29 -2.84 -4.95
N MET A 116 -4.49 -1.93 -5.50
CA MET A 116 -4.16 -1.87 -6.93
C MET A 116 -2.64 -1.81 -7.08
N PRO A 117 -2.07 -2.43 -8.12
CA PRO A 117 -0.63 -2.48 -8.29
C PRO A 117 -0.11 -1.07 -8.60
N LEU A 118 0.98 -0.70 -7.93
CA LEU A 118 1.78 0.46 -8.33
C LEU A 118 2.53 0.13 -9.63
N SER A 119 2.97 1.16 -10.36
CA SER A 119 3.82 0.95 -11.53
C SER A 119 5.07 0.14 -11.13
N PRO A 120 5.39 -0.97 -11.85
CA PRO A 120 6.59 -1.74 -11.58
C PRO A 120 7.86 -0.89 -11.67
N SER A 121 8.90 -1.30 -10.94
CA SER A 121 10.24 -0.72 -11.04
C SER A 121 11.26 -1.84 -11.26
N ALA A 122 12.32 -1.57 -12.01
CA ALA A 122 13.46 -2.46 -12.03
C ALA A 122 14.17 -2.42 -10.68
N ALA A 123 14.72 -3.57 -10.25
CA ALA A 123 15.65 -3.60 -9.13
C ALA A 123 16.93 -2.87 -9.51
N SER A 124 17.51 -2.12 -8.57
CA SER A 124 18.76 -1.39 -8.77
C SER A 124 19.71 -1.61 -7.59
N PRO A 125 20.05 -2.86 -7.25
CA PRO A 125 21.00 -3.13 -6.17
C PRO A 125 22.39 -2.58 -6.53
N SER A 126 23.12 -2.03 -5.56
CA SER A 126 24.43 -1.42 -5.81
C SER A 126 25.34 -1.40 -4.58
N GLY A 127 26.65 -1.47 -4.79
CA GLY A 127 27.62 -1.40 -3.69
C GLY A 127 27.54 -2.61 -2.76
N GLU A 128 26.90 -2.44 -1.61
CA GLU A 128 26.63 -3.50 -0.64
C GLU A 128 25.16 -3.92 -0.71
N VAL A 129 24.90 -5.21 -0.53
CA VAL A 129 23.56 -5.76 -0.31
C VAL A 129 23.51 -6.46 1.04
N LEU A 130 22.33 -6.48 1.65
CA LEU A 130 22.14 -7.10 2.95
C LEU A 130 21.85 -8.59 2.78
N GLU A 131 22.84 -9.43 3.05
CA GLU A 131 22.61 -10.87 3.17
C GLU A 131 21.85 -11.15 4.46
N VAL A 132 20.76 -11.91 4.34
CA VAL A 132 19.98 -12.42 5.45
C VAL A 132 19.90 -13.94 5.32
N SER A 133 20.41 -14.66 6.32
CA SER A 133 20.24 -16.10 6.41
C SER A 133 19.90 -16.56 7.82
N PHE A 134 19.04 -17.57 7.93
CA PHE A 134 18.62 -18.16 9.19
C PHE A 134 17.89 -19.48 8.92
N SER A 135 17.61 -20.23 9.99
CA SER A 135 16.74 -21.41 9.93
C SER A 135 15.61 -21.30 10.95
N LEU A 136 14.51 -22.00 10.68
CA LEU A 136 13.46 -22.20 11.66
C LEU A 136 13.78 -23.42 12.53
N GLN A 137 13.45 -23.34 13.82
CA GLN A 137 13.57 -24.48 14.73
C GLN A 137 12.80 -25.71 14.22
N LYS A 138 13.31 -26.91 14.53
CA LYS A 138 12.70 -28.19 14.16
C LYS A 138 11.58 -28.63 15.14
N GLU A 139 11.51 -28.02 16.32
CA GLU A 139 10.60 -28.36 17.41
C GLU A 139 9.18 -27.79 17.21
N ALA A 140 8.32 -27.82 18.23
CA ALA A 140 6.95 -27.29 18.17
C ALA A 140 6.94 -25.82 17.67
N THR A 141 6.00 -25.51 16.75
CA THR A 141 5.89 -24.16 16.17
C THR A 141 5.64 -23.15 17.29
N PRO A 142 6.43 -22.06 17.38
CA PRO A 142 6.18 -21.04 18.39
C PRO A 142 4.76 -20.50 18.29
N ARG A 143 4.07 -20.30 19.43
CA ARG A 143 2.78 -19.58 19.45
C ARG A 143 2.91 -18.13 18.96
N ALA A 144 4.11 -17.57 19.00
CA ALA A 144 4.41 -16.20 18.60
C ALA A 144 4.80 -16.11 17.11
N PRO A 145 4.38 -15.05 16.39
CA PRO A 145 4.73 -14.92 14.97
C PRO A 145 6.23 -14.66 14.76
N GLN A 146 6.83 -15.48 13.90
CA GLN A 146 8.24 -15.47 13.57
C GLN A 146 8.59 -14.29 12.65
N ARG A 147 9.51 -13.43 13.10
CA ARG A 147 9.94 -12.24 12.36
C ARG A 147 11.34 -11.80 12.74
N ILE A 148 11.96 -11.03 11.85
CA ILE A 148 13.21 -10.32 12.10
C ILE A 148 12.90 -8.82 12.01
N ILE A 149 12.97 -8.12 13.15
CA ILE A 149 12.54 -6.71 13.26
C ILE A 149 13.75 -5.80 13.11
N PHE A 150 13.72 -4.91 12.12
CA PHE A 150 14.70 -3.84 11.97
C PHE A 150 14.45 -2.77 13.04
N SER A 151 15.48 -2.32 13.76
CA SER A 151 15.32 -1.40 14.91
C SER A 151 15.06 0.06 14.52
N GLN A 152 14.99 0.38 13.23
CA GLN A 152 14.83 1.76 12.77
C GLN A 152 13.35 2.19 12.76
N PRO A 153 13.04 3.43 13.18
CA PRO A 153 11.70 3.99 13.07
C PRO A 153 11.34 4.18 11.60
N ALA A 154 10.11 3.85 11.21
CA ALA A 154 9.72 3.81 9.80
C ALA A 154 9.03 5.12 9.31
N GLY A 155 8.52 5.97 10.21
CA GLY A 155 7.99 7.31 9.84
C GLY A 155 6.47 7.38 9.89
N THR A 156 5.85 8.18 9.02
CA THR A 156 4.39 8.39 8.97
C THR A 156 3.85 8.03 7.59
N CYS A 157 2.70 7.36 7.59
CA CYS A 157 1.97 6.98 6.40
C CYS A 157 1.02 8.11 6.00
N THR A 158 1.13 8.56 4.76
CA THR A 158 0.21 9.45 4.06
C THR A 158 -0.50 8.67 2.95
N THR A 159 -1.41 9.32 2.23
CA THR A 159 -2.05 8.73 1.03
C THR A 159 -1.06 8.47 -0.11
N ARG A 160 0.13 9.09 -0.09
CA ARG A 160 1.17 8.92 -1.11
C ARG A 160 2.23 7.90 -0.71
N THR A 161 2.19 7.40 0.53
CA THR A 161 3.21 6.49 1.03
C THR A 161 3.15 5.13 0.37
N TYR A 162 4.29 4.63 -0.09
CA TYR A 162 4.51 3.24 -0.44
C TYR A 162 5.79 2.69 0.20
N PHE A 163 5.81 1.38 0.40
CA PHE A 163 7.00 0.65 0.84
C PHE A 163 7.69 0.04 -0.38
N GLN A 164 9.03 0.11 -0.42
CA GLN A 164 9.83 -0.45 -1.50
C GLN A 164 11.07 -1.18 -0.96
N TYR A 165 11.46 -2.25 -1.64
CA TYR A 165 12.73 -2.94 -1.43
C TYR A 165 13.11 -3.72 -2.69
N ASP A 166 14.41 -3.91 -2.89
CA ASP A 166 14.93 -4.85 -3.86
C ASP A 166 15.25 -6.16 -3.14
N ILE A 167 14.96 -7.28 -3.80
CA ILE A 167 15.16 -8.61 -3.25
C ILE A 167 15.69 -9.59 -4.28
N CYS A 168 16.62 -10.45 -3.86
CA CYS A 168 17.03 -11.65 -4.57
C CYS A 168 17.00 -12.83 -3.59
N VAL A 169 16.34 -13.93 -3.96
CA VAL A 169 16.24 -15.12 -3.11
C VAL A 169 17.16 -16.21 -3.65
N ASP A 170 18.06 -16.71 -2.81
CA ASP A 170 19.01 -17.76 -3.18
C ASP A 170 18.26 -19.03 -3.60
N ALA A 171 18.70 -19.73 -4.65
CA ALA A 171 18.06 -20.97 -5.11
C ALA A 171 17.99 -22.07 -4.03
N SER A 172 18.90 -22.08 -3.06
CA SER A 172 18.89 -23.01 -1.92
C SER A 172 17.89 -22.64 -0.81
N SER A 173 17.34 -21.42 -0.85
CA SER A 173 16.38 -20.93 0.14
C SER A 173 14.96 -21.41 -0.17
N VAL A 174 14.12 -21.44 0.87
CA VAL A 174 12.67 -21.42 0.66
C VAL A 174 12.30 -20.16 -0.16
N GLN A 175 11.49 -20.36 -1.21
CA GLN A 175 11.13 -19.32 -2.19
C GLN A 175 9.80 -18.60 -1.88
N ALA A 176 9.07 -19.05 -0.86
CA ALA A 176 7.71 -18.58 -0.56
C ALA A 176 7.47 -18.48 0.95
N GLY A 177 6.39 -17.82 1.34
CA GLY A 177 5.92 -17.80 2.72
C GLY A 177 6.69 -16.85 3.64
N PHE A 178 7.24 -15.79 3.04
CA PHE A 178 7.77 -14.64 3.76
C PHE A 178 7.60 -13.36 2.94
N HIS A 179 7.55 -12.23 3.61
CA HIS A 179 7.54 -10.90 2.97
C HIS A 179 8.18 -9.86 3.89
N ILE A 180 8.55 -8.70 3.33
CA ILE A 180 9.07 -7.58 4.10
C ILE A 180 8.00 -6.50 4.20
N GLY A 181 7.83 -5.92 5.39
CA GLY A 181 6.91 -4.81 5.56
C GLY A 181 6.76 -4.33 7.01
N PRO A 182 5.96 -3.29 7.25
CA PRO A 182 5.73 -2.75 8.58
C PRO A 182 5.10 -3.80 9.51
N VAL A 183 5.57 -3.82 10.75
CA VAL A 183 4.90 -4.56 11.82
C VAL A 183 3.55 -3.92 12.11
N TYR A 184 2.52 -4.73 12.35
CA TYR A 184 1.23 -4.23 12.81
C TYR A 184 0.69 -5.11 13.93
N ARG A 185 0.71 -4.60 15.17
CA ARG A 185 0.37 -5.37 16.36
C ARG A 185 1.14 -6.71 16.37
N LYS A 186 0.43 -7.85 16.40
CA LYS A 186 1.02 -9.18 16.37
C LYS A 186 1.32 -9.70 14.95
N THR A 187 0.91 -9.03 13.88
CA THR A 187 1.07 -9.50 12.48
C THR A 187 1.89 -8.51 11.64
N SER A 188 1.87 -8.69 10.32
CA SER A 188 2.26 -7.65 9.37
C SER A 188 1.09 -6.73 9.01
N LEU A 189 1.40 -5.48 8.66
CA LEU A 189 0.43 -4.57 8.03
C LEU A 189 -0.08 -5.11 6.68
N PHE A 190 0.78 -5.84 5.95
CA PHE A 190 0.49 -6.32 4.59
C PHE A 190 -0.24 -7.66 4.53
N GLN A 191 -0.43 -8.37 5.64
CA GLN A 191 -1.23 -9.61 5.66
C GLN A 191 -2.75 -9.35 5.76
N ARG A 192 -3.19 -8.11 5.58
CA ARG A 192 -4.61 -7.76 5.56
C ARG A 192 -5.20 -8.16 4.20
N ARG A 193 -6.52 -8.39 4.20
CA ARG A 193 -7.26 -8.67 2.96
C ARG A 193 -7.05 -7.54 1.95
N GLY A 194 -6.85 -7.91 0.70
CA GLY A 194 -6.75 -6.99 -0.43
C GLY A 194 -5.43 -6.24 -0.59
N ILE A 195 -4.39 -6.57 0.17
CA ILE A 195 -3.07 -6.00 -0.05
C ILE A 195 -2.34 -6.77 -1.14
N ILE A 196 -1.87 -6.05 -2.16
CA ILE A 196 -1.12 -6.61 -3.29
C ILE A 196 0.22 -5.89 -3.49
N ASP A 197 1.17 -6.58 -4.12
CA ASP A 197 2.41 -5.97 -4.61
C ASP A 197 2.20 -5.28 -5.98
N ASP A 198 3.28 -4.73 -6.53
CA ASP A 198 3.34 -4.08 -7.84
C ASP A 198 3.10 -5.01 -9.02
N ARG A 199 3.07 -6.34 -8.80
CA ARG A 199 2.66 -7.34 -9.79
C ARG A 199 1.17 -7.70 -9.68
N GLY A 200 0.45 -7.10 -8.73
CA GLY A 200 -0.92 -7.51 -8.40
C GLY A 200 -0.99 -8.80 -7.59
N THR A 201 0.13 -9.30 -7.06
CA THR A 201 0.17 -10.54 -6.27
C THR A 201 -0.28 -10.26 -4.84
N PRO A 202 -1.29 -10.97 -4.31
CA PRO A 202 -1.69 -10.82 -2.91
C PRO A 202 -0.56 -11.19 -1.94
N VAL A 203 -0.33 -10.33 -0.94
CA VAL A 203 0.63 -10.57 0.14
C VAL A 203 0.04 -11.55 1.16
N SER A 204 -0.12 -12.81 0.71
CA SER A 204 -0.74 -13.91 1.43
C SER A 204 0.28 -14.76 2.20
N PRO A 205 -0.16 -15.74 3.01
CA PRO A 205 0.75 -16.71 3.64
C PRO A 205 1.62 -17.52 2.65
N ASN A 206 1.25 -17.60 1.37
CA ASN A 206 2.05 -18.30 0.34
C ASN A 206 2.83 -17.32 -0.56
N TYR A 207 2.95 -16.05 -0.14
CA TYR A 207 3.56 -15.01 -0.96
C TYR A 207 4.99 -15.37 -1.39
N ARG A 208 5.28 -15.15 -2.67
CA ARG A 208 6.59 -15.33 -3.29
C ARG A 208 7.16 -13.97 -3.65
N PRO A 209 8.21 -13.49 -2.95
CA PRO A 209 8.76 -12.17 -3.22
C PRO A 209 9.53 -12.10 -4.52
N VAL A 210 9.88 -13.21 -5.18
CA VAL A 210 10.50 -13.27 -6.51
C VAL A 210 9.81 -14.35 -7.37
N ASN A 211 9.81 -14.16 -8.68
CA ASN A 211 9.32 -15.13 -9.67
C ASN A 211 10.34 -16.25 -9.90
N LYS A 212 11.63 -15.90 -9.93
CA LYS A 212 12.73 -16.82 -10.17
C LYS A 212 13.80 -16.67 -9.08
N PRO A 213 14.39 -17.78 -8.59
CA PRO A 213 15.52 -17.70 -7.68
C PRO A 213 16.72 -17.03 -8.35
N ASN A 214 17.61 -16.46 -7.55
CA ASN A 214 18.82 -15.75 -7.96
C ASN A 214 18.58 -14.55 -8.89
N GLN A 215 17.35 -14.06 -9.03
CA GLN A 215 17.02 -12.87 -9.80
C GLN A 215 16.62 -11.72 -8.86
N TRP A 216 17.21 -10.55 -9.12
CA TRP A 216 16.86 -9.33 -8.41
C TRP A 216 15.55 -8.75 -8.94
N GLU A 217 14.62 -8.51 -8.03
CA GLU A 217 13.36 -7.87 -8.34
C GLU A 217 13.05 -6.77 -7.33
N CYS A 218 12.46 -5.68 -7.81
CA CYS A 218 11.92 -4.64 -6.95
C CYS A 218 10.51 -5.06 -6.51
N ARG A 219 10.15 -4.72 -5.27
CA ARG A 219 8.78 -4.82 -4.78
C ARG A 219 8.31 -3.49 -4.28
N ARG A 220 7.11 -3.10 -4.69
CA ARG A 220 6.45 -1.88 -4.23
C ARG A 220 5.05 -2.21 -3.74
N ILE A 221 4.72 -1.75 -2.54
CA ILE A 221 3.41 -1.97 -1.92
C ILE A 221 2.89 -0.61 -1.45
N GLY A 222 1.76 -0.17 -2.00
CA GLY A 222 1.11 1.06 -1.59
C GLY A 222 0.50 0.95 -0.18
N MET A 223 0.47 2.05 0.55
CA MET A 223 0.04 2.09 1.96
C MET A 223 -1.12 3.06 2.21
N ALA A 224 -1.72 3.65 1.18
CA ALA A 224 -2.73 4.71 1.31
C ALA A 224 -3.92 4.32 2.20
N THR A 225 -4.38 3.07 2.14
CA THR A 225 -5.47 2.52 2.95
C THR A 225 -5.23 2.65 4.46
N PHE A 226 -3.97 2.75 4.88
CA PHE A 226 -3.58 2.84 6.29
C PHE A 226 -3.36 4.29 6.74
N CYS A 227 -3.59 5.28 5.90
CA CYS A 227 -3.40 6.69 6.23
C CYS A 227 -4.54 7.25 7.09
N PRO A 228 -4.26 8.18 8.03
CA PRO A 228 -2.95 8.52 8.55
C PRO A 228 -2.52 7.52 9.65
N HIS A 229 -1.27 7.07 9.63
CA HIS A 229 -0.77 6.17 10.67
C HIS A 229 0.73 6.29 10.87
N LYS A 230 1.20 6.12 12.11
CA LYS A 230 2.64 5.96 12.37
C LYS A 230 3.07 4.60 11.84
N ILE A 231 4.11 4.58 11.03
CA ILE A 231 4.67 3.35 10.49
C ILE A 231 5.53 2.74 11.59
N ALA A 232 5.11 1.59 12.08
CA ALA A 232 5.89 0.78 13.00
C ALA A 232 7.15 0.22 12.29
N PRO A 233 8.15 -0.23 13.05
CA PRO A 233 9.38 -0.76 12.46
C PRO A 233 9.12 -1.82 11.39
N ILE A 234 9.99 -1.84 10.38
CA ILE A 234 9.95 -2.85 9.32
C ILE A 234 10.40 -4.19 9.89
N ALA A 235 9.83 -5.27 9.39
CA ALA A 235 10.30 -6.61 9.67
C ALA A 235 10.27 -7.49 8.42
N ILE A 236 11.12 -8.52 8.42
CA ILE A 236 10.92 -9.71 7.60
C ILE A 236 9.93 -10.58 8.38
N HIS A 237 8.78 -10.86 7.77
CA HIS A 237 7.71 -11.65 8.34
C HIS A 237 7.73 -13.05 7.74
N ILE A 238 7.74 -14.07 8.59
CA ILE A 238 7.60 -15.47 8.16
C ILE A 238 6.14 -15.85 8.33
N THR A 239 5.48 -16.11 7.21
CA THR A 239 4.02 -16.25 7.15
C THR A 239 3.58 -17.69 6.97
N ARG A 240 4.41 -18.50 6.30
CA ARG A 240 4.24 -19.95 6.21
C ARG A 240 5.55 -20.61 5.81
N ALA A 241 6.15 -21.38 6.71
CA ALA A 241 7.28 -22.22 6.37
C ALA A 241 7.30 -23.49 7.21
N GLN A 242 7.88 -24.53 6.64
CA GLN A 242 8.01 -25.82 7.31
C GLN A 242 9.03 -25.70 8.44
N LYS A 243 8.88 -26.53 9.47
CA LYS A 243 9.89 -26.64 10.52
C LYS A 243 11.22 -27.06 9.91
N GLY A 244 12.32 -26.48 10.38
CA GLY A 244 13.64 -26.73 9.80
C GLY A 244 13.90 -26.06 8.43
N SER A 245 12.96 -25.27 7.89
CA SER A 245 13.22 -24.48 6.68
C SER A 245 14.37 -23.50 6.87
N THR A 246 15.23 -23.42 5.86
CA THR A 246 16.33 -22.46 5.79
C THR A 246 15.99 -21.34 4.82
N PHE A 247 16.34 -20.13 5.22
CA PHE A 247 16.17 -18.92 4.45
C PHE A 247 17.52 -18.33 4.13
N LYS A 248 17.70 -17.91 2.88
CA LYS A 248 18.86 -17.15 2.41
C LYS A 248 18.43 -16.23 1.26
N PHE A 249 18.50 -14.93 1.50
CA PHE A 249 18.16 -13.93 0.51
C PHE A 249 18.95 -12.65 0.74
N TYR A 250 18.89 -11.77 -0.24
CA TYR A 250 19.61 -10.52 -0.30
C TYR A 250 18.60 -9.39 -0.43
N LEU A 251 18.81 -8.32 0.32
CA LEU A 251 17.98 -7.11 0.26
C LEU A 251 18.83 -5.91 -0.09
N ASP A 252 18.24 -4.98 -0.83
CA ASP A 252 18.78 -3.63 -1.00
C ASP A 252 17.63 -2.62 -1.09
N ASN A 253 17.95 -1.33 -1.02
CA ASN A 253 17.02 -0.25 -1.29
C ASN A 253 15.74 -0.30 -0.43
N ILE A 254 15.84 -0.80 0.82
CA ILE A 254 14.70 -0.93 1.74
C ILE A 254 14.29 0.47 2.19
N ARG A 255 13.12 0.94 1.76
CA ARG A 255 12.71 2.33 1.96
C ARG A 255 11.21 2.51 2.05
N ILE A 256 10.84 3.64 2.62
CA ILE A 256 9.49 4.21 2.56
C ILE A 256 9.58 5.46 1.72
N ALA A 257 8.77 5.54 0.68
CA ALA A 257 8.81 6.63 -0.29
C ALA A 257 7.42 7.22 -0.52
N GLN A 258 7.40 8.42 -1.10
CA GLN A 258 6.17 9.13 -1.46
C GLN A 258 6.00 9.10 -2.98
N LEU A 259 4.82 8.68 -3.43
CA LEU A 259 4.49 8.74 -4.85
C LEU A 259 4.36 10.20 -5.30
N GLY A 260 4.86 10.52 -6.49
CA GLY A 260 4.86 11.90 -7.01
C GLY A 260 5.85 12.85 -6.33
N SER A 261 6.79 12.36 -5.52
CA SER A 261 7.90 13.17 -5.00
C SER A 261 9.20 12.37 -4.86
N ASN A 262 10.31 13.09 -4.68
CA ASN A 262 11.62 12.50 -4.37
C ASN A 262 11.79 12.20 -2.86
N THR A 263 10.77 12.44 -2.05
CA THR A 263 10.82 12.23 -0.60
C THR A 263 10.85 10.73 -0.32
N ARG A 264 11.94 10.28 0.31
CA ARG A 264 12.08 8.90 0.79
C ARG A 264 12.80 8.86 2.14
N LYS A 265 12.57 7.78 2.85
CA LYS A 265 13.30 7.38 4.05
C LYS A 265 13.88 5.99 3.82
N ASP A 266 15.19 5.92 3.76
CA ASP A 266 15.91 4.66 3.62
C ASP A 266 16.02 3.99 5.00
N ILE A 267 15.54 2.76 5.08
CA ILE A 267 15.64 1.87 6.26
C ILE A 267 16.97 1.14 6.24
N TRP A 268 17.45 0.80 5.04
CA TRP A 268 18.78 0.28 4.82
C TRP A 268 19.25 0.54 3.39
N GLN A 269 20.55 0.85 3.25
CA GLN A 269 21.21 1.03 1.95
C GLN A 269 22.67 0.55 1.97
N GLN A 270 23.39 0.74 3.08
CA GLN A 270 24.78 0.29 3.22
C GLN A 270 25.14 0.06 4.69
N GLY A 271 26.18 -0.73 4.93
CA GLY A 271 26.73 -1.01 6.25
C GLY A 271 25.86 -1.91 7.14
N LYS A 272 26.16 -1.90 8.44
CA LYS A 272 25.50 -2.77 9.41
C LYS A 272 24.09 -2.29 9.73
N VAL A 273 23.17 -3.23 9.93
CA VAL A 273 21.82 -2.96 10.41
C VAL A 273 21.57 -3.65 11.75
N ARG A 274 20.86 -2.96 12.65
CA ARG A 274 20.36 -3.58 13.89
C ARG A 274 19.04 -4.26 13.61
N ALA A 275 19.01 -5.57 13.75
CA ALA A 275 17.81 -6.37 13.64
C ALA A 275 17.74 -7.41 14.75
N ARG A 276 16.53 -7.76 15.18
CA ARG A 276 16.29 -8.72 16.27
C ARG A 276 15.30 -9.80 15.82
N PRO A 277 15.64 -11.08 15.96
CA PRO A 277 14.70 -12.16 15.72
C PRO A 277 13.69 -12.28 16.86
N THR A 278 12.52 -12.82 16.57
CA THR A 278 11.62 -13.39 17.59
C THR A 278 11.94 -14.87 17.83
N SER A 279 11.22 -15.50 18.76
CA SER A 279 11.35 -16.93 19.05
C SER A 279 11.15 -17.80 17.79
N GLY A 280 11.85 -18.94 17.75
CA GLY A 280 11.78 -19.90 16.65
C GLY A 280 12.74 -19.67 15.49
N ILE A 281 13.51 -18.57 15.49
CA ILE A 281 14.55 -18.29 14.49
C ILE A 281 15.91 -18.61 15.10
N THR A 282 16.70 -19.45 14.41
CA THR A 282 18.04 -19.86 14.84
C THR A 282 19.07 -19.59 13.74
N GLY A 283 20.33 -19.44 14.15
CA GLY A 283 21.44 -19.22 13.22
C GLY A 283 21.32 -17.93 12.39
N LEU A 284 20.68 -16.88 12.95
CA LEU A 284 20.49 -15.63 12.24
C LEU A 284 21.82 -14.95 11.92
N GLN A 285 22.08 -14.77 10.63
CA GLN A 285 23.15 -13.94 10.09
C GLN A 285 22.54 -12.81 9.27
N ILE A 286 22.91 -11.58 9.61
CA ILE A 286 22.53 -10.37 8.87
C ILE A 286 23.78 -9.53 8.71
N ARG A 287 24.26 -9.40 7.47
CA ARG A 287 25.52 -8.70 7.20
C ARG A 287 25.52 -8.06 5.82
N PRO A 288 26.17 -6.90 5.67
CA PRO A 288 26.46 -6.37 4.35
C PRO A 288 27.43 -7.32 3.61
N VAL A 289 27.20 -7.54 2.33
CA VAL A 289 28.09 -8.23 1.41
C VAL A 289 28.19 -7.44 0.11
N SER A 290 29.30 -7.54 -0.60
CA SER A 290 29.43 -6.85 -1.88
C SER A 290 28.43 -7.39 -2.91
N TYR A 291 27.71 -6.49 -3.59
CA TYR A 291 26.77 -6.85 -4.64
C TYR A 291 27.42 -7.70 -5.74
N SER A 292 28.70 -7.45 -6.06
CA SER A 292 29.45 -8.19 -7.07
C SER A 292 29.55 -9.70 -6.79
N LEU A 293 29.46 -10.11 -5.52
CA LEU A 293 29.49 -11.52 -5.11
C LEU A 293 28.11 -12.21 -5.24
N VAL A 294 27.04 -11.42 -5.30
CA VAL A 294 25.64 -11.87 -5.34
C VAL A 294 25.06 -11.81 -6.75
N LYS A 295 25.63 -10.95 -7.61
CA LYS A 295 25.34 -10.83 -9.04
C LYS A 295 25.85 -12.06 -9.79
N LYS A 296 25.41 -13.27 -9.45
CA LYS A 296 25.64 -14.44 -10.31
C LYS A 296 24.70 -14.35 -11.52
N PRO A 297 25.20 -14.65 -12.73
CA PRO A 297 24.47 -14.48 -13.99
C PRO A 297 23.19 -15.31 -14.07
#